data_AF-A0A1I7HPP7-F1
#
_entry.id   AF-A0A1I7HPP7-F1
#
_cell.length_a   1.000
_cell.length_b   1.000
_cell.length_c   1.000
_cell.angle_alpha   90.00
_cell.angle_beta   90.00
_cell.angle_gamma   90.00
#
_symmetry.space_group_name_H-M   'P 1'
#
loop_
_entity.id
_entity.type
_entity.pdbx_description
1 polymer ?
#
loop_
_entity_poly.entity_id
_entity_poly.type
_entity_poly.pdbx_seq_one_letter_code
_entity_poly.pdbx_strand_id
1 'polypeptide(L)'
;MQAKQKRPYTTWLAADAGSFLDIYGDDSEDYDNTKKQLAGGMDVQFFQEKNAKLNKALRDTLGLASKPYLLKTGGKRPGTKRGLNMTPEQIHIIKAGMV
;
A
#
# COMPACT_ATOMS: atom_id res chain seq x y z
N MET A 1 30.78 8.36 -10.93
CA MET A 1 30.05 7.57 -11.94
C MET A 1 30.14 6.09 -11.52
N GLN A 2 29.20 5.56 -10.75
CA GLN A 2 29.14 4.12 -10.47
C GLN A 2 27.97 3.49 -11.24
N ALA A 3 28.27 2.44 -11.99
CA ALA A 3 27.34 1.75 -12.86
C ALA A 3 26.22 1.07 -12.05
N LYS A 4 24.95 1.40 -12.34
CA LYS A 4 23.79 0.64 -11.85
C LYS A 4 23.86 -0.76 -12.46
N GLN A 5 24.36 -1.74 -11.71
CA GLN A 5 24.32 -3.15 -12.07
C GLN A 5 22.87 -3.56 -12.36
N LYS A 6 22.63 -4.18 -13.53
CA LYS A 6 21.35 -4.80 -13.91
C LYS A 6 21.01 -5.88 -12.87
N ARG A 7 20.09 -5.56 -11.96
CA ARG A 7 19.53 -6.51 -11.00
C ARG A 7 18.33 -7.22 -11.62
N PRO A 8 18.10 -8.50 -11.29
CA PRO A 8 17.02 -9.29 -11.88
C PRO A 8 15.67 -8.59 -11.67
N TYR A 9 14.79 -8.68 -12.67
CA TYR A 9 13.44 -8.13 -12.62
C TYR A 9 12.63 -8.81 -11.50
N THR A 10 12.64 -8.24 -10.31
CA THR A 10 11.80 -8.69 -9.20
C THR A 10 10.41 -8.09 -9.39
N THR A 11 9.37 -8.92 -9.44
CA THR A 11 7.99 -8.42 -9.40
C THR A 11 7.74 -7.70 -8.06
N TRP A 12 6.91 -6.67 -8.03
CA TRP A 12 6.65 -5.88 -6.81
C TRP A 12 6.15 -6.73 -5.62
N LEU A 13 5.51 -7.85 -5.92
CA LEU A 13 5.07 -8.85 -4.96
C LEU A 13 6.23 -9.52 -4.22
N ALA A 14 7.43 -9.55 -4.81
CA ALA A 14 8.65 -10.20 -4.33
C ALA A 14 9.70 -9.23 -3.75
N ALA A 15 9.39 -7.93 -3.69
CA ALA A 15 10.33 -6.90 -3.25
C ALA A 15 10.19 -6.60 -1.75
N ASP A 16 11.31 -6.45 -1.03
CA ASP A 16 11.31 -5.83 0.30
C ASP A 16 11.01 -4.32 0.21
N ALA A 17 10.79 -3.65 1.34
CA ALA A 17 10.40 -2.23 1.35
C ALA A 17 11.39 -1.30 0.63
N GLY A 18 12.70 -1.58 0.69
CA GLY A 18 13.70 -0.83 -0.05
C GLY A 18 13.63 -1.13 -1.55
N SER A 19 13.53 -2.41 -1.91
CA SER A 19 13.40 -2.83 -3.31
C SER A 19 12.07 -2.39 -3.96
N PHE A 20 10.99 -2.24 -3.20
CA PHE A 20 9.71 -1.70 -3.68
C PHE A 20 9.86 -0.24 -4.10
N LEU A 21 10.59 0.55 -3.31
CA LEU A 21 10.92 1.94 -3.65
C LEU A 21 11.90 2.02 -4.82
N ASP A 22 12.78 1.04 -5.03
CA ASP A 22 13.60 1.01 -6.25
C ASP A 22 12.77 0.69 -7.51
N ILE A 23 11.70 -0.12 -7.39
CA ILE A 23 10.82 -0.48 -8.51
C ILE A 23 9.83 0.65 -8.86
N TYR A 24 9.30 1.37 -7.87
CA TYR A 24 8.24 2.37 -8.06
C TYR A 24 8.61 3.81 -7.68
N GLY A 25 9.72 4.01 -6.97
CA GLY A 25 10.02 5.26 -6.28
C GLY A 25 10.84 6.27 -7.07
N ASP A 26 11.41 5.91 -8.22
CA ASP A 26 12.28 6.83 -8.98
C ASP A 26 11.64 7.34 -10.31
N ASP A 27 10.63 6.65 -10.85
CA ASP A 27 10.08 6.98 -12.20
C ASP A 27 8.57 6.76 -12.37
N SER A 28 7.78 6.63 -11.29
CA SER A 28 6.33 6.55 -11.41
C SER A 28 5.66 7.92 -11.26
N GLU A 29 4.82 8.29 -12.23
CA GLU A 29 3.99 9.50 -12.17
C GLU A 29 3.15 9.53 -10.87
N ASP A 30 2.71 8.35 -10.41
CA ASP A 30 2.00 8.18 -9.14
C ASP A 30 2.86 8.51 -7.91
N TYR A 31 4.15 8.19 -7.91
CA TYR A 31 5.07 8.55 -6.83
C TYR A 31 5.26 10.06 -6.74
N ASP A 32 5.56 10.71 -7.86
CA ASP A 32 5.74 12.17 -7.90
C ASP A 32 4.47 12.92 -7.54
N ASN A 33 3.31 12.45 -8.03
CA ASN A 33 2.02 13.02 -7.66
C ASN A 33 1.72 12.83 -6.18
N THR A 34 2.01 11.65 -5.62
CA THR A 34 1.83 11.38 -4.19
C THR A 34 2.77 12.24 -3.34
N LYS A 35 4.03 12.40 -3.76
CA LYS A 35 5.02 13.27 -3.11
C LYS A 35 4.57 14.73 -3.11
N LYS A 36 4.05 15.23 -4.23
CA LYS A 36 3.48 16.59 -4.33
C LYS A 36 2.25 16.76 -3.42
N GLN A 37 1.34 15.77 -3.42
CA GLN A 37 0.13 15.80 -2.60
C GLN A 37 0.41 15.76 -1.10
N LEU A 38 1.50 15.08 -0.69
CA LEU A 38 1.92 14.98 0.71
C LEU A 38 2.94 16.06 1.13
N ALA A 39 3.42 16.90 0.22
CA ALA A 39 4.42 17.93 0.51
C ALA A 39 3.92 18.97 1.53
N GLY A 40 2.61 19.22 1.56
CA GLY A 40 1.95 20.09 2.54
C GLY A 40 1.58 19.39 3.86
N GLY A 41 1.95 18.12 4.03
CA GLY A 41 1.60 17.28 5.17
C GLY A 41 0.59 16.19 4.83
N MET A 42 0.25 15.40 5.84
CA MET A 42 -0.68 14.28 5.74
C MET A 42 -2.13 14.78 5.83
N ASP A 43 -2.66 15.32 4.73
CA ASP A 43 -4.05 15.75 4.67
C ASP A 43 -5.01 14.57 4.88
N VAL A 44 -5.97 14.76 5.77
CA VAL A 44 -7.00 13.79 6.10
C VAL A 44 -7.81 13.42 4.87
N GLN A 45 -8.06 14.38 3.97
CA GLN A 45 -8.85 14.14 2.77
C GLN A 45 -8.12 13.22 1.78
N PHE A 46 -6.81 13.40 1.59
CA PHE A 46 -5.98 12.49 0.80
C PHE A 46 -6.14 11.03 1.25
N PHE A 47 -6.03 10.75 2.56
CA PHE A 47 -6.20 9.38 3.07
C PHE A 47 -7.62 8.87 2.89
N GLN A 48 -8.64 9.71 3.09
CA GLN A 48 -10.02 9.30 2.90
C GLN A 48 -10.30 8.89 1.45
N GLU A 49 -9.79 9.66 0.47
CA GLU A 49 -9.93 9.36 -0.95
C GLU A 49 -9.22 8.07 -1.34
N LYS A 50 -7.95 7.90 -0.92
CA LYS A 50 -7.19 6.68 -1.22
C LYS A 50 -7.82 5.44 -0.57
N ASN A 51 -8.30 5.54 0.66
CA ASN A 51 -9.02 4.46 1.34
C ASN A 51 -10.32 4.10 0.61
N ALA A 52 -11.07 5.09 0.11
CA ALA A 52 -12.29 4.86 -0.64
C ALA A 52 -12.01 4.16 -1.98
N LYS A 53 -10.97 4.61 -2.71
CA LYS A 53 -10.53 3.97 -3.96
C LYS A 53 -10.10 2.52 -3.74
N LEU A 54 -9.32 2.24 -2.70
CA LEU A 54 -8.90 0.88 -2.35
C LEU A 54 -10.11 -0.02 -2.04
N ASN A 55 -11.00 0.43 -1.14
CA ASN A 55 -12.19 -0.34 -0.78
C ASN A 55 -13.12 -0.56 -1.98
N LYS A 56 -13.18 0.37 -2.93
CA LYS A 56 -13.93 0.19 -4.18
C LYS A 56 -13.29 -0.90 -5.04
N ALA A 57 -11.99 -0.81 -5.31
CA ALA A 57 -11.29 -1.82 -6.10
C ALA A 57 -11.42 -3.24 -5.51
N LEU A 58 -11.34 -3.37 -4.18
CA LEU A 58 -11.53 -4.66 -3.51
C LEU A 58 -12.95 -5.21 -3.67
N ARG A 59 -13.97 -4.36 -3.61
CA ARG A 59 -15.37 -4.77 -3.84
C ARG A 59 -15.61 -5.17 -5.28
N ASP A 60 -15.09 -4.39 -6.22
CA ASP A 60 -15.27 -4.63 -7.65
C ASP A 60 -14.61 -5.96 -8.06
N THR A 61 -13.45 -6.28 -7.49
CA THR A 61 -12.70 -7.52 -7.81
C THR A 61 -13.21 -8.75 -7.07
N LEU A 62 -13.57 -8.63 -5.77
CA LEU A 62 -13.87 -9.80 -4.91
C LEU A 62 -15.36 -9.97 -4.59
N GLY A 63 -16.20 -8.98 -4.91
CA GLY A 63 -17.63 -9.00 -4.60
C GLY A 63 -17.90 -9.25 -3.11
N LEU A 64 -18.72 -10.26 -2.82
CA LEU A 64 -19.09 -10.62 -1.44
C LEU A 64 -17.90 -11.10 -0.60
N ALA A 65 -16.85 -11.62 -1.23
CA ALA A 65 -15.65 -12.09 -0.55
C ALA A 65 -14.72 -10.95 -0.12
N SER A 66 -15.03 -9.68 -0.46
CA SER A 66 -14.17 -8.54 -0.12
C SER A 66 -14.17 -8.19 1.37
N LYS A 67 -15.22 -8.58 2.12
CA LYS A 67 -15.48 -8.15 3.51
C LYS A 67 -14.26 -8.18 4.45
N PRO A 68 -13.45 -9.26 4.56
CA PRO A 68 -12.31 -9.30 5.47
C PRO A 68 -11.18 -8.34 5.06
N TYR A 69 -11.08 -8.00 3.77
CA TYR A 69 -10.02 -7.17 3.22
C TYR A 69 -10.33 -5.66 3.23
N LEU A 70 -11.57 -5.27 3.52
CA LEU A 70 -11.95 -3.86 3.57
C LEU A 70 -11.34 -3.16 4.79
N LEU A 71 -10.86 -1.93 4.58
CA LEU A 71 -10.36 -1.09 5.67
C LEU A 71 -11.50 -0.70 6.61
N LYS A 72 -11.39 -1.11 7.87
CA LYS A 72 -12.26 -0.74 8.97
C LYS A 72 -11.62 0.38 9.79
N THR A 73 -12.45 1.33 10.21
CA THR A 73 -12.04 2.38 11.14
C THR A 73 -12.17 1.89 12.58
N GLY A 74 -11.16 2.13 13.40
CA GLY A 74 -11.13 1.79 14.82
C GLY A 74 -10.54 2.93 15.66
N GLY A 75 -10.74 2.86 16.97
CA GLY A 75 -10.27 3.86 17.93
C GLY A 75 -11.21 5.06 18.08
N LYS A 76 -10.80 6.02 18.92
CA LYS A 76 -11.50 7.28 19.19
C LYS A 76 -10.61 8.45 18.78
N ARG A 77 -11.22 9.58 18.40
CA ARG A 77 -10.47 10.81 18.08
C ARG A 77 -9.60 11.25 19.27
N PRO A 78 -8.39 11.79 19.04
CA PRO A 78 -7.72 11.99 17.75
C PRO A 78 -7.03 10.72 17.19
N GLY A 79 -6.94 9.64 17.97
CA GLY A 79 -6.27 8.38 17.60
C GLY A 79 -7.11 7.45 16.72
N THR A 80 -7.82 7.98 15.72
CA THR A 80 -8.55 7.16 14.76
C THR A 80 -7.55 6.38 13.89
N LYS A 81 -7.67 5.05 13.87
CA LYS A 81 -6.83 4.16 13.06
C LYS A 81 -7.66 3.45 12.00
N ARG A 82 -7.00 2.98 10.94
CA ARG A 82 -7.60 2.12 9.92
C ARG A 82 -6.82 0.82 9.85
N GLY A 83 -7.52 -0.29 9.69
CA GLY A 83 -6.91 -1.62 9.62
C GLY A 83 -7.86 -2.63 9.00
N LEU A 84 -7.38 -3.86 8.83
CA LEU A 84 -8.18 -4.97 8.30
C LEU A 84 -9.15 -5.48 9.36
N ASN A 85 -10.30 -6.00 8.93
CA ASN A 85 -11.23 -6.69 9.82
C ASN A 85 -10.86 -8.19 9.91
N MET A 86 -9.62 -8.44 10.29
CA MET A 86 -9.00 -9.76 10.41
C MET A 86 -8.29 -9.84 11.76
N THR A 87 -8.27 -11.01 12.36
CA THR A 87 -7.45 -11.24 13.56
C THR A 87 -5.98 -11.38 13.16
N PRO A 88 -5.02 -11.10 14.06
CA PRO A 88 -3.60 -11.21 13.74
C PRO A 88 -3.20 -12.58 13.18
N GLU A 89 -3.86 -13.65 13.64
CA GLU A 89 -3.59 -15.03 13.23
C GLU A 89 -3.96 -15.29 11.76
N GLN A 90 -4.85 -14.46 11.19
CA GLN A 90 -5.26 -14.53 9.78
C GLN A 90 -4.34 -13.71 8.86
N ILE A 91 -3.38 -12.97 9.42
CA ILE A 91 -2.45 -12.11 8.67
C ILE A 91 -1.09 -12.81 8.61
N HIS A 92 -0.73 -13.29 7.44
CA HIS A 92 0.57 -13.91 7.19
C HIS A 92 1.46 -12.94 6.41
N ILE A 93 2.55 -12.48 7.03
CA ILE A 93 3.58 -11.74 6.34
C ILE A 93 4.45 -12.75 5.62
N ILE A 94 4.16 -12.99 4.35
CA ILE A 94 5.01 -13.80 3.50
C ILE A 94 6.26 -12.99 3.15
N LYS A 95 7.43 -13.57 3.43
CA LYS A 95 8.69 -12.98 3.00
C LYS A 95 8.78 -13.23 1.50
N ALA A 96 8.77 -12.14 0.77
CA ALA A 96 8.75 -12.19 -0.66
C ALA A 96 10.16 -12.58 -1.17
N GLY A 97 10.32 -13.81 -1.66
CA GLY A 97 11.61 -14.32 -2.15
C GLY A 97 12.01 -15.75 -1.76
N MET A 98 11.08 -16.67 -1.51
CA MET A 98 11.42 -18.10 -1.43
C MET A 98 10.29 -18.99 -1.96
N VAL A 99 10.17 -19.05 -3.29
CA VAL A 99 9.69 -20.21 -4.06
C VAL A 99 10.61 -20.34 -5.27
#